data_AF-A0A7K7WDU6-F1
#
_entry.id   AF-A0A7K7WDU6-F1
#
_cell.length_a   1.000
_cell.length_b   1.000
_cell.length_c   1.000
_cell.angle_alpha   90.00
_cell.angle_beta   90.00
_cell.angle_gamma   90.00
#
_symmetry.space_group_name_H-M   'P 1'
#
loop_
_entity.id
_entity.type
_entity.pdbx_description
1 polymer ?
#
loop_
_entity_poly.entity_id
_entity_poly.type
_entity_poly.pdbx_seq_one_letter_code
_entity_poly.pdbx_strand_id
1 'polypeptide(L)'
;MNPYSNCSNPEFSLSQQDFPTELISPDVCNRTHPGALFDPKDANLTEEQLRLKYLGPQRSSFFVPICAVYLLIFVVGAMGNTLTCIVILRHRFMRTPTNYYLFSLAVSDLLVLLLGMPLELYDMWSNYPFLLGASGCYFKTLLFEAVCFASILNVTALSVERYIAVVHPLKAKYVVTRNHAKRVIVTIWVMSVICSIPNTSLHGLQPLCVPGRGHVPDSEICTLVKPRLIYNLIIQITTILFFFLPMGTISILYLLIGLQLKKERMLQTLGAKSEGSCNYRNSQGQKKVKRRQVTKMLFVLVVVFGICWAPFHTDRLVWSFVSDWTSHMLFMFQYVHIISGVFFYLSSAANPILYNLMSTRFREMFKEVMCPPGHRVPGSRKYSPSITRATTRSTECEHIPSTNGLPLSDAEEYEMEEVEQGEAGARKTSLC
;
A
#
# COMPACT_ATOMS: atom_id res chain seq x y z
N MET A 1 -23.87 -4.80 64.94
CA MET A 1 -25.16 -5.37 64.49
C MET A 1 -25.94 -4.25 63.82
N ASN A 2 -26.42 -4.52 62.59
CA ASN A 2 -27.19 -3.64 61.69
C ASN A 2 -26.43 -2.47 61.02
N PRO A 3 -26.85 -1.97 59.84
CA PRO A 3 -26.98 -2.66 58.55
C PRO A 3 -26.49 -1.77 57.37
N TYR A 4 -26.36 -2.31 56.15
CA TYR A 4 -26.78 -1.72 54.85
C TYR A 4 -26.18 -2.54 53.69
N SER A 5 -27.04 -3.42 53.17
CA SER A 5 -27.14 -3.95 51.80
C SER A 5 -26.10 -3.54 50.76
N ASN A 6 -25.24 -4.50 50.39
CA ASN A 6 -24.53 -4.54 49.11
C ASN A 6 -25.44 -5.20 48.05
N CYS A 7 -25.72 -4.50 46.95
CA CYS A 7 -26.22 -5.14 45.73
C CYS A 7 -25.02 -5.71 44.98
N SER A 8 -24.84 -7.03 45.06
CA SER A 8 -23.82 -7.75 44.30
C SER A 8 -24.21 -7.86 42.83
N ASN A 9 -23.27 -7.45 41.98
CA ASN A 9 -23.24 -7.72 40.54
C ASN A 9 -23.46 -9.22 40.24
N PRO A 10 -24.19 -9.58 39.17
CA PRO A 10 -24.10 -10.92 38.63
C PRO A 10 -22.78 -11.04 37.85
N GLU A 11 -21.80 -11.71 38.47
CA GLU A 11 -20.66 -12.28 37.77
C GLU A 11 -21.18 -13.23 36.69
N PHE A 12 -21.07 -12.83 35.42
CA PHE A 12 -21.25 -13.73 34.30
C PHE A 12 -19.95 -14.53 34.11
N SER A 13 -19.74 -15.50 35.00
CA SER A 13 -18.66 -16.49 34.92
C SER A 13 -18.97 -17.49 33.81
N LEU A 14 -18.71 -17.08 32.56
CA LEU A 14 -18.61 -18.02 31.45
C LEU A 14 -17.34 -18.86 31.68
N SER A 15 -17.53 -20.08 32.18
CA SER A 15 -16.50 -21.11 32.22
C SER A 15 -16.03 -21.42 30.79
N GLN A 16 -14.99 -20.72 30.37
CA GLN A 16 -14.24 -20.95 29.13
C GLN A 16 -13.36 -22.19 29.35
N GLN A 17 -14.04 -23.32 29.51
CA GLN A 17 -13.46 -24.63 29.77
C GLN A 17 -12.95 -25.19 28.45
N ASP A 18 -11.62 -25.34 28.36
CA ASP A 18 -10.87 -26.07 27.35
C ASP A 18 -11.29 -25.82 25.89
N PHE A 19 -10.77 -24.74 25.29
CA PHE A 19 -10.59 -24.73 23.84
C PHE A 19 -9.60 -25.84 23.48
N PRO A 20 -9.98 -26.88 22.72
CA PRO A 20 -8.99 -27.74 22.12
C PRO A 20 -8.29 -26.89 21.05
N THR A 21 -7.02 -26.57 21.27
CA THR A 21 -6.14 -25.91 20.29
C THR A 21 -5.85 -26.81 19.07
N GLU A 22 -6.51 -27.96 18.97
CA GLU A 22 -6.73 -28.62 17.69
C GLU A 22 -7.83 -27.85 16.96
N LEU A 23 -7.41 -26.98 16.02
CA LEU A 23 -8.25 -26.56 14.90
C LEU A 23 -9.02 -27.79 14.44
N ILE A 24 -10.35 -27.80 14.60
CA ILE A 24 -11.21 -28.94 14.24
C ILE A 24 -10.78 -29.38 12.84
N SER A 25 -10.08 -30.51 12.78
CA SER A 25 -9.46 -30.97 11.56
C SER A 25 -10.59 -31.16 10.53
N PRO A 26 -10.40 -30.81 9.25
CA PRO A 26 -11.39 -31.06 8.21
C PRO A 26 -11.85 -32.54 8.15
N ASP A 27 -11.06 -33.45 8.75
CA ASP A 27 -11.34 -34.88 8.84
C ASP A 27 -12.33 -35.29 9.95
N VAL A 28 -12.74 -34.41 10.87
CA VAL A 28 -13.66 -34.77 11.99
C VAL A 28 -15.04 -35.22 11.49
N CYS A 29 -15.50 -34.68 10.36
CA CYS A 29 -16.75 -35.13 9.74
C CYS A 29 -16.63 -36.50 9.04
N ASN A 30 -15.41 -36.97 8.72
CA ASN A 30 -15.17 -38.18 7.89
C ASN A 30 -14.47 -39.34 8.62
N ARG A 31 -13.88 -39.11 9.80
CA ARG A 31 -13.31 -40.17 10.64
C ARG A 31 -13.97 -40.17 12.02
N THR A 32 -14.46 -41.33 12.44
CA THR A 32 -14.60 -41.67 13.86
C THR A 32 -13.22 -41.63 14.50
N HIS A 33 -12.78 -40.46 14.95
CA HIS A 33 -11.57 -40.32 15.75
C HIS A 33 -11.79 -41.01 17.09
N PRO A 34 -11.00 -42.05 17.46
CA PRO A 34 -11.17 -42.77 18.72
C PRO A 34 -10.87 -41.93 19.99
N GLY A 35 -10.52 -40.65 19.85
CA GLY A 35 -10.16 -39.75 20.95
C GLY A 35 -10.93 -38.42 20.96
N ALA A 36 -11.87 -38.18 20.03
CA ALA A 36 -12.73 -37.00 20.10
C ALA A 36 -13.84 -37.29 21.13
N LEU A 37 -13.58 -36.92 22.39
CA LEU A 37 -14.52 -37.13 23.48
C LEU A 37 -15.80 -36.33 23.20
N PHE A 38 -16.88 -37.04 22.91
CA PHE A 38 -18.22 -36.47 22.83
C PHE A 38 -18.57 -35.85 24.18
N ASP A 39 -18.75 -34.53 24.25
CA ASP A 39 -19.31 -33.88 25.43
C ASP A 39 -20.83 -34.14 25.42
N PRO A 40 -21.37 -34.91 26.38
CA PRO A 40 -22.79 -35.25 26.42
C PRO A 40 -23.69 -34.01 26.47
N LYS A 41 -23.16 -32.86 26.93
CA LYS A 41 -23.90 -31.60 26.98
C LYS A 41 -24.23 -31.07 25.57
N ASP A 42 -23.42 -31.39 24.56
CA ASP A 42 -23.64 -30.94 23.18
C ASP A 42 -24.85 -31.60 22.50
N ALA A 43 -25.26 -32.78 22.98
CA ALA A 43 -26.47 -33.45 22.53
C ALA A 43 -27.72 -32.60 22.79
N ASN A 44 -27.73 -31.85 23.89
CA ASN A 44 -28.88 -31.10 24.37
C ASN A 44 -28.92 -29.66 23.85
N LEU A 45 -27.87 -29.19 23.17
CA LEU A 45 -27.79 -27.83 22.66
C LEU A 45 -28.52 -27.69 21.33
N THR A 46 -29.09 -26.51 21.07
CA THR A 46 -29.57 -26.15 19.73
C THR A 46 -28.38 -25.86 18.80
N GLU A 47 -28.61 -25.87 17.49
CA GLU A 47 -27.55 -25.53 16.52
C GLU A 47 -27.01 -24.11 16.71
N GLU A 48 -27.86 -23.17 17.11
CA GLU A 48 -27.44 -21.80 17.45
C GLU A 48 -26.53 -21.78 18.68
N GLN A 49 -26.87 -22.55 19.71
CA GLN A 49 -26.06 -22.66 20.92
C GLN A 49 -24.71 -23.34 20.65
N LEU A 50 -24.66 -24.31 19.75
CA LEU A 50 -23.41 -24.93 19.30
C LEU A 50 -22.53 -23.93 18.54
N ARG A 51 -23.13 -23.19 17.60
CA ARG A 51 -22.43 -22.11 16.89
C ARG A 51 -21.86 -21.09 17.88
N LEU A 52 -22.65 -20.64 18.86
CA LEU A 52 -22.19 -19.71 19.89
C LEU A 52 -21.08 -20.30 20.77
N LYS A 53 -21.17 -21.58 21.16
CA LYS A 53 -20.16 -22.28 21.98
C LYS A 53 -18.81 -22.40 21.26
N TYR A 54 -18.81 -22.80 19.98
CA TYR A 54 -17.60 -23.13 19.24
C TYR A 54 -17.05 -22.00 18.37
N LEU A 55 -17.92 -21.17 17.77
CA LEU A 55 -17.54 -20.08 16.86
C LEU A 55 -17.64 -18.69 17.52
N GLY A 56 -18.21 -18.62 18.74
CA GLY A 56 -18.45 -17.36 19.44
C GLY A 56 -19.65 -16.59 18.89
N PRO A 57 -19.82 -15.30 19.25
CA PRO A 57 -20.95 -14.51 18.78
C PRO A 57 -20.84 -14.26 17.27
N GLN A 58 -21.99 -14.30 16.59
CA GLN A 58 -22.05 -14.05 15.14
C GLN A 58 -21.54 -12.65 14.77
N ARG A 59 -21.81 -11.65 15.61
CA ARG A 59 -21.32 -10.28 15.42
C ARG A 59 -20.28 -9.95 16.48
N SER A 60 -19.16 -9.40 16.05
CA SER A 60 -18.09 -8.95 16.95
C SER A 60 -18.55 -7.76 17.81
N SER A 61 -18.24 -7.80 19.10
CA SER A 61 -18.47 -6.68 20.03
C SER A 61 -17.71 -5.41 19.64
N PHE A 62 -16.63 -5.54 18.86
CA PHE A 62 -15.83 -4.42 18.37
C PHE A 62 -16.33 -3.83 17.05
N PHE A 63 -17.38 -4.40 16.43
CA PHE A 63 -17.85 -3.96 15.12
C PHE A 63 -18.16 -2.47 15.07
N VAL A 64 -18.97 -1.95 16.01
CA VAL A 64 -19.42 -0.54 15.98
C VAL A 64 -18.25 0.45 16.09
N PRO A 65 -17.35 0.35 17.10
CA PRO A 65 -16.23 1.27 17.20
C PRO A 65 -15.27 1.16 16.01
N ILE A 66 -14.99 -0.06 15.51
CA ILE A 66 -14.10 -0.24 14.37
C ILE A 66 -14.71 0.26 13.07
N CYS A 67 -16.00 0.05 12.85
CA CYS A 67 -16.72 0.60 11.70
C CYS A 67 -16.63 2.13 11.66
N ALA A 68 -16.74 2.82 12.81
CA ALA A 68 -16.61 4.27 12.87
C ALA A 68 -15.18 4.74 12.50
N VAL A 69 -14.15 4.05 12.99
CA VAL A 69 -12.74 4.34 12.65
C VAL A 69 -12.46 4.06 11.18
N TYR A 70 -12.90 2.91 10.67
CA TYR A 70 -12.72 2.51 9.28
C TYR A 70 -13.45 3.45 8.32
N LEU A 71 -14.64 3.94 8.68
CA LEU A 71 -15.35 4.95 7.88
C LEU A 71 -14.54 6.25 7.73
N LEU A 72 -13.91 6.72 8.82
CA LEU A 72 -13.04 7.90 8.76
C LEU A 72 -11.82 7.65 7.85
N ILE A 73 -11.16 6.51 8.02
CA ILE A 73 -10.01 6.11 7.18
C ILE A 73 -10.44 6.00 5.71
N PHE A 74 -11.60 5.39 5.46
CA PHE A 74 -12.17 5.21 4.12
C PHE A 74 -12.41 6.54 3.43
N VAL A 75 -13.09 7.49 4.09
CA VAL A 75 -13.39 8.81 3.49
C VAL A 75 -12.09 9.52 3.12
N VAL A 76 -11.15 9.60 4.06
CA VAL A 76 -9.87 10.30 3.84
C VAL A 76 -9.04 9.59 2.77
N GLY A 77 -8.89 8.28 2.86
CA GLY A 77 -8.07 7.47 1.98
C GLY A 77 -8.65 7.35 0.57
N ALA A 78 -9.93 7.05 0.43
CA ALA A 78 -10.57 6.91 -0.88
C ALA A 78 -10.59 8.25 -1.62
N MET A 79 -10.95 9.36 -0.96
CA MET A 79 -10.90 10.69 -1.56
C MET A 79 -9.47 11.07 -1.97
N GLY A 80 -8.50 10.91 -1.07
CA GLY A 80 -7.12 11.29 -1.32
C GLY A 80 -6.44 10.50 -2.43
N ASN A 81 -6.63 9.17 -2.46
CA ASN A 81 -6.05 8.32 -3.49
C ASN A 81 -6.75 8.49 -4.85
N THR A 82 -8.07 8.67 -4.87
CA THR A 82 -8.81 9.01 -6.10
C THR A 82 -8.33 10.33 -6.68
N LEU A 83 -8.15 11.36 -5.84
CA LEU A 83 -7.65 12.66 -6.26
C LEU A 83 -6.21 12.56 -6.78
N THR A 84 -5.37 11.73 -6.16
CA THR A 84 -4.01 11.43 -6.64
C THR A 84 -4.04 10.86 -8.06
N CYS A 85 -4.91 9.86 -8.30
CA CYS A 85 -5.12 9.28 -9.62
C CYS A 85 -5.58 10.33 -10.65
N ILE A 86 -6.60 11.13 -10.32
CA ILE A 86 -7.16 12.17 -11.20
C ILE A 86 -6.10 13.21 -11.57
N VAL A 87 -5.34 13.73 -10.60
CA VAL A 87 -4.32 14.76 -10.84
C VAL A 87 -3.24 14.28 -11.81
N ILE A 88 -2.78 13.03 -11.65
CA ILE A 88 -1.73 12.46 -12.50
C ILE A 88 -2.25 12.19 -13.92
N LEU A 89 -3.49 11.70 -14.04
CA LEU A 89 -4.13 11.43 -15.33
C LEU A 89 -4.48 12.73 -16.07
N ARG A 90 -5.04 13.72 -15.39
CA ARG A 90 -5.49 14.99 -15.98
C ARG A 90 -4.34 15.86 -16.48
N HIS A 91 -3.23 15.93 -15.75
CA HIS A 91 -2.14 16.86 -16.06
C HIS A 91 -0.93 16.15 -16.69
N ARG A 92 -0.70 16.40 -17.99
CA ARG A 92 0.41 15.79 -18.76
C ARG A 92 1.79 16.01 -18.12
N PHE A 93 2.03 17.18 -17.52
CA PHE A 93 3.31 17.48 -16.84
C PHE A 93 3.50 16.69 -15.54
N MET A 94 2.43 16.17 -14.94
CA MET A 94 2.49 15.27 -13.77
C MET A 94 2.83 13.83 -14.18
N ARG A 95 2.87 13.48 -15.47
CA ARG A 95 3.21 12.12 -15.93
C ARG A 95 4.72 11.92 -15.94
N THR A 96 5.32 11.88 -14.76
CA THR A 96 6.75 11.60 -14.55
C THR A 96 6.94 10.16 -14.07
N PRO A 97 8.13 9.55 -14.24
CA PRO A 97 8.40 8.18 -13.79
C PRO A 97 8.01 7.95 -12.32
N THR A 98 8.36 8.88 -11.43
CA THR A 98 7.95 8.82 -10.02
C THR A 98 6.44 8.79 -9.85
N ASN A 99 5.74 9.69 -10.54
CA ASN A 99 4.29 9.81 -10.36
C ASN A 99 3.56 8.58 -10.90
N TYR A 100 4.14 7.80 -11.82
CA TYR A 100 3.60 6.48 -12.16
C TYR A 100 3.66 5.49 -10.98
N TYR A 101 4.73 5.48 -10.18
CA TYR A 101 4.77 4.67 -8.95
C TYR A 101 3.76 5.16 -7.91
N LEU A 102 3.60 6.48 -7.75
CA LEU A 102 2.59 7.05 -6.85
C LEU A 102 1.15 6.72 -7.32
N PHE A 103 0.92 6.70 -8.63
CA PHE A 103 -0.34 6.25 -9.21
C PHE A 103 -0.60 4.77 -8.93
N SER A 104 0.40 3.92 -9.16
CA SER A 104 0.32 2.47 -8.87
C SER A 104 0.02 2.21 -7.39
N LEU A 105 0.67 2.94 -6.48
CA LEU A 105 0.42 2.86 -5.04
C LEU A 105 -0.99 3.35 -4.67
N ALA A 106 -1.46 4.45 -5.26
CA ALA A 106 -2.84 4.92 -5.05
C ALA A 106 -3.88 3.90 -5.54
N VAL A 107 -3.58 3.13 -6.60
CA VAL A 107 -4.46 2.04 -7.07
C VAL A 107 -4.49 0.88 -6.09
N SER A 108 -3.36 0.43 -5.55
CA SER A 108 -3.36 -0.64 -4.53
C SER A 108 -4.06 -0.19 -3.24
N ASP A 109 -3.87 1.07 -2.83
CA ASP A 109 -4.58 1.68 -1.70
C ASP A 109 -6.10 1.78 -1.93
N LEU A 110 -6.53 2.11 -3.16
CA LEU A 110 -7.97 2.11 -3.48
C LEU A 110 -8.56 0.70 -3.47
N LEU A 111 -7.84 -0.31 -3.96
CA LEU A 111 -8.33 -1.70 -3.91
C LEU A 111 -8.49 -2.19 -2.47
N VAL A 112 -7.54 -1.89 -1.59
CA VAL A 112 -7.66 -2.31 -0.17
C VAL A 112 -8.78 -1.58 0.56
N LEU A 113 -9.01 -0.29 0.26
CA LEU A 113 -10.08 0.50 0.88
C LEU A 113 -11.48 0.17 0.32
N LEU A 114 -11.60 0.01 -1.01
CA LEU A 114 -12.89 -0.20 -1.67
C LEU A 114 -13.36 -1.66 -1.62
N LEU A 115 -12.43 -2.62 -1.59
CA LEU A 115 -12.76 -4.05 -1.62
C LEU A 115 -12.33 -4.77 -0.33
N GLY A 116 -11.12 -4.52 0.17
CA GLY A 116 -10.62 -5.18 1.38
C GLY A 116 -11.42 -4.79 2.63
N MET A 117 -11.52 -3.49 2.92
CA MET A 117 -12.17 -3.00 4.14
C MET A 117 -13.65 -3.46 4.26
N PRO A 118 -14.50 -3.39 3.22
CA PRO A 118 -15.85 -3.94 3.31
C PRO A 118 -15.91 -5.44 3.59
N LEU A 119 -14.99 -6.22 3.03
CA LEU A 119 -14.90 -7.67 3.28
C LEU A 119 -14.54 -7.97 4.74
N GLU A 120 -13.62 -7.21 5.33
CA GLU A 120 -13.27 -7.36 6.75
C GLU A 120 -14.40 -6.90 7.68
N LEU A 121 -15.07 -5.79 7.36
CA LEU A 121 -16.25 -5.34 8.11
C LEU A 121 -17.40 -6.35 8.01
N TYR A 122 -17.53 -7.03 6.87
CA TYR A 122 -18.48 -8.13 6.71
C TYR A 122 -18.17 -9.29 7.68
N ASP A 123 -16.91 -9.73 7.79
CA ASP A 123 -16.54 -10.78 8.76
C ASP A 123 -16.79 -10.34 10.21
N MET A 124 -16.56 -9.06 10.53
CA MET A 124 -16.84 -8.54 11.87
C MET A 124 -18.35 -8.43 12.16
N TRP A 125 -19.16 -8.16 11.12
CA TRP A 125 -20.61 -8.12 11.22
C TRP A 125 -21.22 -9.51 11.35
N SER A 126 -20.71 -10.47 10.57
CA SER A 126 -21.18 -11.84 10.47
C SER A 126 -19.99 -12.79 10.33
N ASN A 127 -19.50 -13.28 11.47
CA ASN A 127 -18.38 -14.21 11.55
C ASN A 127 -18.69 -15.55 10.87
N TYR A 128 -19.97 -15.96 10.89
CA TYR A 128 -20.49 -17.13 10.20
C TYR A 128 -21.99 -16.93 9.85
N PRO A 129 -22.53 -17.59 8.83
CA PRO A 129 -21.79 -18.29 7.78
C PRO A 129 -21.13 -17.31 6.80
N PHE A 130 -20.07 -17.77 6.14
CA PHE A 130 -19.37 -17.04 5.08
C PHE A 130 -20.15 -17.18 3.76
N LEU A 131 -20.93 -16.15 3.44
CA LEU A 131 -21.93 -16.15 2.36
C LEU A 131 -21.35 -16.02 0.95
N LEU A 132 -20.08 -15.61 0.81
CA LEU A 132 -19.45 -15.43 -0.50
C LEU A 132 -18.95 -16.74 -1.12
N GLY A 133 -19.13 -17.87 -0.42
CA GLY A 133 -18.74 -19.19 -0.89
C GLY A 133 -17.22 -19.38 -0.99
N ALA A 134 -16.80 -20.52 -1.55
CA ALA A 134 -15.37 -20.86 -1.65
C ALA A 134 -14.59 -19.89 -2.55
N SER A 135 -15.19 -19.46 -3.67
CA SER A 135 -14.60 -18.46 -4.57
C SER A 135 -14.38 -17.12 -3.86
N GLY A 136 -15.34 -16.68 -3.05
CA GLY A 136 -15.22 -15.48 -2.23
C GLY A 136 -14.08 -15.59 -1.21
N CYS A 137 -13.90 -16.75 -0.59
CA CYS A 137 -12.81 -17.00 0.35
C CYS A 137 -11.44 -16.89 -0.33
N TYR A 138 -11.27 -17.54 -1.49
CA TYR A 138 -10.04 -17.42 -2.28
C TYR A 138 -9.80 -15.99 -2.76
N PHE A 139 -10.83 -15.31 -3.26
CA PHE A 139 -10.74 -13.94 -3.74
C PHE A 139 -10.32 -12.99 -2.61
N LYS A 140 -10.97 -13.09 -1.44
CA LYS A 140 -10.64 -12.29 -0.25
C LYS A 140 -9.16 -12.46 0.11
N THR A 141 -8.70 -13.69 0.32
CA THR A 141 -7.31 -13.94 0.71
C THR A 141 -6.32 -13.48 -0.38
N LEU A 142 -6.61 -13.76 -1.66
CA LEU A 142 -5.77 -13.32 -2.77
C LEU A 142 -5.68 -11.80 -2.85
N LEU A 143 -6.81 -11.11 -2.73
CA LEU A 143 -6.89 -9.66 -2.78
C LEU A 143 -6.01 -9.03 -1.70
N PHE A 144 -6.20 -9.41 -0.43
CA PHE A 144 -5.44 -8.85 0.69
C PHE A 144 -3.93 -9.07 0.55
N GLU A 145 -3.50 -10.28 0.18
CA GLU A 145 -2.08 -10.56 -0.02
C GLU A 145 -1.52 -9.81 -1.23
N ALA A 146 -2.24 -9.76 -2.36
CA ALA A 146 -1.71 -9.18 -3.60
C ALA A 146 -1.59 -7.66 -3.49
N VAL A 147 -2.59 -6.98 -2.92
CA VAL A 147 -2.50 -5.52 -2.73
C VAL A 147 -1.46 -5.15 -1.67
N CYS A 148 -1.29 -5.99 -0.65
CA CYS A 148 -0.24 -5.86 0.35
C CYS A 148 1.14 -5.90 -0.29
N PHE A 149 1.45 -6.97 -1.02
CA PHE A 149 2.73 -7.13 -1.70
C PHE A 149 2.96 -6.03 -2.75
N ALA A 150 1.92 -5.66 -3.50
CA ALA A 150 2.02 -4.58 -4.48
C ALA A 150 2.36 -3.25 -3.81
N SER A 151 1.71 -2.88 -2.71
CA SER A 151 2.00 -1.65 -1.97
C SER A 151 3.44 -1.61 -1.47
N ILE A 152 3.93 -2.70 -0.85
CA ILE A 152 5.32 -2.79 -0.36
C ILE A 152 6.30 -2.63 -1.53
N LEU A 153 6.15 -3.41 -2.60
CA LEU A 153 7.04 -3.38 -3.75
C LEU A 153 7.01 -2.02 -4.47
N ASN A 154 5.86 -1.35 -4.56
CA ASN A 154 5.75 0.00 -5.11
C ASN A 154 6.57 1.01 -4.28
N VAL A 155 6.48 0.96 -2.95
CA VAL A 155 7.26 1.83 -2.05
C VAL A 155 8.76 1.56 -2.15
N THR A 156 9.16 0.29 -2.24
CA THR A 156 10.56 -0.10 -2.48
C THR A 156 11.07 0.40 -3.82
N ALA A 157 10.32 0.18 -4.92
CA ALA A 157 10.69 0.63 -6.25
C ALA A 157 10.78 2.16 -6.36
N LEU A 158 9.85 2.88 -5.73
CA LEU A 158 9.90 4.33 -5.59
C LEU A 158 11.18 4.78 -4.87
N SER A 159 11.56 4.09 -3.80
CA SER A 159 12.77 4.39 -3.03
C SER A 159 14.05 4.14 -3.84
N VAL A 160 14.09 3.07 -4.64
CA VAL A 160 15.18 2.78 -5.58
C VAL A 160 15.27 3.84 -6.69
N GLU A 161 14.15 4.21 -7.31
CA GLU A 161 14.10 5.29 -8.30
C GLU A 161 14.68 6.58 -7.72
N ARG A 162 14.26 6.93 -6.50
CA ARG A 162 14.70 8.13 -5.82
C ARG A 162 16.17 8.12 -5.45
N TYR A 163 16.68 6.96 -5.01
CA TYR A 163 18.10 6.77 -4.80
C TYR A 163 18.90 6.99 -6.09
N ILE A 164 18.53 6.33 -7.19
CA ILE A 164 19.22 6.46 -8.48
C ILE A 164 19.17 7.91 -8.96
N ALA A 165 18.00 8.54 -8.88
CA ALA A 165 17.82 9.93 -9.24
C ALA A 165 18.81 10.81 -8.46
N VAL A 166 18.81 10.74 -7.12
CA VAL A 166 19.58 11.65 -6.27
C VAL A 166 21.08 11.38 -6.30
N VAL A 167 21.48 10.12 -6.08
CA VAL A 167 22.88 9.73 -5.88
C VAL A 167 23.63 9.56 -7.20
N HIS A 168 22.95 9.10 -8.25
CA HIS A 168 23.57 8.77 -9.55
C HIS A 168 22.93 9.56 -10.70
N PRO A 169 23.08 10.90 -10.76
CA PRO A 169 22.34 11.75 -11.70
C PRO A 169 22.62 11.47 -13.18
N LEU A 170 23.84 11.01 -13.52
CA LEU A 170 24.15 10.57 -14.89
C LEU A 170 23.42 9.27 -15.23
N LYS A 171 23.34 8.34 -14.27
CA LYS A 171 22.56 7.10 -14.41
C LYS A 171 21.07 7.35 -14.56
N ALA A 172 20.57 8.29 -13.78
CA ALA A 172 19.17 8.66 -13.79
C ALA A 172 18.66 9.12 -15.17
N LYS A 173 19.50 9.79 -15.97
CA LYS A 173 19.10 10.27 -17.31
C LYS A 173 18.66 9.14 -18.24
N TYR A 174 19.26 7.96 -18.12
CA TYR A 174 18.96 6.82 -19.01
C TYR A 174 18.10 5.74 -18.34
N VAL A 175 18.15 5.58 -17.00
CA VAL A 175 17.35 4.56 -16.29
C VAL A 175 15.96 5.07 -15.91
N VAL A 176 15.83 6.33 -15.48
CA VAL A 176 14.58 6.85 -14.90
C VAL A 176 13.68 7.38 -16.02
N THR A 177 13.18 6.45 -16.84
CA THR A 177 12.27 6.73 -17.97
C THR A 177 10.84 6.28 -17.67
N ARG A 178 9.87 6.81 -18.43
CA ARG A 178 8.45 6.47 -18.27
C ARG A 178 8.17 5.01 -18.64
N ASN A 179 8.76 4.53 -19.73
CA ASN A 179 8.56 3.16 -20.23
C ASN A 179 9.18 2.14 -19.27
N HIS A 180 10.35 2.45 -18.70
CA HIS A 180 10.94 1.64 -17.65
C HIS A 180 10.02 1.57 -16.42
N ALA A 181 9.51 2.70 -15.92
CA ALA A 181 8.60 2.73 -14.78
C ALA A 181 7.33 1.89 -15.01
N LYS A 182 6.69 2.00 -16.19
CA LYS A 182 5.52 1.18 -16.55
C LYS A 182 5.84 -0.32 -16.52
N ARG A 183 6.99 -0.72 -17.09
CA ARG A 183 7.44 -2.12 -17.06
C ARG A 183 7.63 -2.62 -15.63
N VAL A 184 8.32 -1.85 -14.79
CA VAL A 184 8.53 -2.20 -13.37
C VAL A 184 7.19 -2.37 -12.66
N ILE A 185 6.23 -1.46 -12.87
CA ILE A 185 4.90 -1.56 -12.26
C ILE A 185 4.19 -2.84 -12.69
N VAL A 186 4.17 -3.17 -13.98
CA VAL A 186 3.58 -4.44 -14.46
C VAL A 186 4.24 -5.64 -13.78
N THR A 187 5.58 -5.66 -13.68
CA THR A 187 6.30 -6.72 -12.97
C THR A 187 5.90 -6.78 -11.49
N ILE A 188 5.74 -5.65 -10.82
CA ILE A 188 5.31 -5.58 -9.41
C ILE A 188 3.94 -6.26 -9.25
N TRP A 189 2.96 -5.90 -10.07
CA TRP A 189 1.61 -6.46 -9.97
C TRP A 189 1.59 -7.97 -10.24
N VAL A 190 2.29 -8.41 -11.30
CA VAL A 190 2.40 -9.84 -11.64
C VAL A 190 3.06 -10.62 -10.50
N MET A 191 4.21 -10.13 -10.00
CA MET A 191 4.91 -10.77 -8.89
C MET A 191 4.08 -10.81 -7.62
N SER A 192 3.33 -9.74 -7.33
CA SER A 192 2.47 -9.67 -6.15
C SER A 192 1.40 -10.76 -6.19
N VAL A 193 0.67 -10.87 -7.31
CA VAL A 193 -0.35 -11.91 -7.49
C VAL A 193 0.26 -13.31 -7.40
N ILE A 194 1.38 -13.56 -8.08
CA ILE A 194 2.06 -14.86 -8.05
C ILE A 194 2.46 -15.25 -6.62
N CYS A 195 3.05 -14.32 -5.88
CA CYS A 195 3.48 -14.56 -4.49
C CYS A 195 2.30 -14.72 -3.52
N SER A 196 1.10 -14.23 -3.84
CA SER A 196 -0.10 -14.40 -3.03
C SER A 196 -0.75 -15.77 -3.16
N ILE A 197 -0.63 -16.42 -4.33
CA ILE A 197 -1.27 -17.72 -4.62
C ILE A 197 -0.97 -18.80 -3.56
N PRO A 198 0.29 -19.01 -3.11
CA PRO A 198 0.58 -20.04 -2.12
C PRO A 198 -0.23 -19.88 -0.84
N ASN A 199 -0.31 -18.67 -0.26
CA ASN A 199 -1.10 -18.45 0.96
C ASN A 199 -2.61 -18.60 0.70
N THR A 200 -3.10 -18.10 -0.44
CA THR A 200 -4.50 -18.25 -0.85
C THR A 200 -4.91 -19.73 -0.97
N SER A 201 -4.04 -20.57 -1.53
CA SER A 201 -4.33 -22.00 -1.72
C SER A 201 -4.50 -22.79 -0.42
N LEU A 202 -4.04 -22.25 0.71
CA LEU A 202 -4.18 -22.88 2.02
C LEU A 202 -5.52 -22.59 2.70
N HIS A 203 -6.23 -21.55 2.27
CA HIS A 203 -7.50 -21.15 2.85
C HIS A 203 -8.67 -21.86 2.16
N GLY A 204 -9.81 -21.93 2.84
CA GLY A 204 -11.02 -22.54 2.31
C GLY A 204 -12.19 -22.37 3.27
N LEU A 205 -13.34 -22.94 2.90
CA LEU A 205 -14.48 -23.01 3.79
C LEU A 205 -14.32 -24.19 4.75
N GLN A 206 -14.43 -23.91 6.03
CA GLN A 206 -14.46 -24.91 7.08
C GLN A 206 -15.83 -24.88 7.77
N PRO A 207 -16.66 -25.94 7.64
CA PRO A 207 -17.87 -26.07 8.43
C PRO A 207 -17.55 -26.50 9.87
N LEU A 208 -18.46 -26.18 10.81
CA LEU A 208 -18.43 -26.71 12.15
C LEU A 208 -18.93 -28.16 12.15
N CYS A 209 -18.07 -29.08 12.59
CA CYS A 209 -18.39 -30.48 12.80
C CYS A 209 -18.30 -30.79 14.30
N VAL A 210 -19.40 -31.27 14.89
CA VAL A 210 -19.44 -31.67 16.30
C VAL A 210 -19.46 -33.19 16.38
N PRO A 211 -18.52 -33.84 17.10
CA PRO A 211 -18.53 -35.29 17.30
C PRO A 211 -19.90 -35.78 17.77
N GLY A 212 -20.37 -36.93 17.29
CA GLY A 212 -21.67 -37.51 17.67
C GLY A 212 -22.92 -36.80 17.13
N ARG A 213 -22.82 -35.56 16.62
CA ARG A 213 -23.92 -34.80 16.01
C ARG A 213 -23.76 -34.59 14.50
N GLY A 214 -22.52 -34.45 14.03
CA GLY A 214 -22.21 -34.20 12.63
C GLY A 214 -22.12 -32.71 12.27
N HIS A 215 -22.46 -32.39 11.03
CA HIS A 215 -22.37 -31.04 10.48
C HIS A 215 -23.44 -30.11 11.08
N VAL A 216 -23.04 -28.91 11.50
CA VAL A 216 -23.95 -27.87 11.96
C VAL A 216 -24.20 -26.90 10.78
N PRO A 217 -25.44 -26.70 10.33
CA PRO A 217 -25.74 -25.80 9.21
C PRO A 217 -25.42 -24.34 9.55
N ASP A 218 -25.19 -23.53 8.51
CA ASP A 218 -24.90 -22.09 8.60
C ASP A 218 -23.72 -21.76 9.54
N SER A 219 -22.66 -22.57 9.46
CA SER A 219 -21.50 -22.50 10.34
C SER A 219 -20.17 -22.35 9.59
N GLU A 220 -20.23 -22.27 8.26
CA GLU A 220 -19.06 -22.21 7.40
C GLU A 220 -18.29 -20.91 7.62
N ILE A 221 -16.98 -21.01 7.85
CA ILE A 221 -16.08 -19.87 7.95
C ILE A 221 -14.95 -19.97 6.91
N CYS A 222 -14.48 -18.82 6.42
CA CYS A 222 -13.29 -18.76 5.57
C CYS A 222 -12.03 -18.78 6.45
N THR A 223 -11.34 -19.91 6.50
CA THR A 223 -10.17 -20.12 7.39
C THR A 223 -9.11 -21.00 6.75
N LEU A 224 -8.01 -21.23 7.47
CA LEU A 224 -6.93 -22.14 7.08
C LEU A 224 -7.43 -23.60 7.13
N VAL A 225 -7.46 -24.28 5.97
CA VAL A 225 -7.92 -25.68 5.84
C VAL A 225 -6.78 -26.67 5.55
N LYS A 226 -5.58 -26.17 5.30
CA LYS A 226 -4.37 -26.96 5.01
C LYS A 226 -3.42 -27.01 6.21
N PRO A 227 -2.44 -27.94 6.24
CA PRO A 227 -1.55 -28.12 7.40
C PRO A 227 -0.85 -26.84 7.83
N ARG A 228 -0.88 -26.55 9.14
CA ARG A 228 -0.26 -25.35 9.75
C ARG A 228 1.24 -25.24 9.46
N LEU A 229 1.95 -26.35 9.26
CA LEU A 229 3.37 -26.34 8.92
C LEU A 229 3.66 -25.58 7.62
N ILE A 230 2.91 -25.87 6.55
CA ILE A 230 3.10 -25.21 5.25
C ILE A 230 2.71 -23.74 5.35
N TYR A 231 1.62 -23.45 6.06
CA TYR A 231 1.21 -22.07 6.36
C TYR A 231 2.34 -21.30 7.06
N ASN A 232 2.89 -21.84 8.14
CA ASN A 232 3.96 -21.21 8.90
C ASN A 232 5.19 -20.90 8.05
N LEU A 233 5.62 -21.86 7.22
CA LEU A 233 6.74 -21.66 6.30
C LEU A 233 6.45 -20.54 5.30
N ILE A 234 5.27 -20.51 4.69
CA ILE A 234 4.87 -19.46 3.74
C ILE A 234 4.82 -18.10 4.43
N ILE A 235 4.24 -17.99 5.61
CA ILE A 235 4.15 -16.73 6.37
C ILE A 235 5.56 -16.20 6.73
N GLN A 236 6.46 -17.08 7.17
CA GLN A 236 7.83 -16.67 7.51
C GLN A 236 8.59 -16.20 6.26
N ILE A 237 8.54 -16.97 5.16
CA ILE A 237 9.19 -16.60 3.90
C ILE A 237 8.65 -15.28 3.37
N THR A 238 7.33 -15.13 3.31
CA THR A 238 6.70 -13.88 2.83
C THR A 238 7.00 -12.70 3.74
N THR A 239 7.06 -12.88 5.06
CA THR A 239 7.45 -11.82 5.99
C THR A 239 8.92 -11.39 5.79
N ILE A 240 9.83 -12.33 5.58
CA ILE A 240 11.23 -11.98 5.27
C ILE A 240 11.33 -11.21 3.94
N LEU A 241 10.69 -11.74 2.89
CA LEU A 241 10.78 -11.20 1.53
C LEU A 241 10.04 -9.88 1.33
N PHE A 242 8.90 -9.68 2.01
CA PHE A 242 8.02 -8.54 1.80
C PHE A 242 8.02 -7.55 2.96
N PHE A 243 8.52 -7.90 4.15
CA PHE A 243 8.67 -6.93 5.24
C PHE A 243 10.13 -6.61 5.53
N PHE A 244 10.91 -7.58 6.01
CA PHE A 244 12.28 -7.30 6.49
C PHE A 244 13.23 -6.85 5.38
N LEU A 245 13.24 -7.53 4.23
CA LEU A 245 14.11 -7.17 3.11
C LEU A 245 13.72 -5.79 2.51
N PRO A 246 12.45 -5.50 2.19
CA PRO A 246 12.01 -4.16 1.78
C PRO A 246 12.34 -3.10 2.81
N MET A 247 12.06 -3.32 4.09
CA MET A 247 12.37 -2.35 5.15
C MET A 247 13.88 -2.08 5.26
N GLY A 248 14.70 -3.14 5.21
CA GLY A 248 16.17 -3.02 5.24
C GLY A 248 16.70 -2.26 4.02
N THR A 249 16.27 -2.65 2.82
CA THR A 249 16.68 -1.98 1.57
C THR A 249 16.27 -0.51 1.56
N ILE A 250 15.02 -0.21 1.86
CA ILE A 250 14.50 1.16 1.98
C ILE A 250 15.34 1.96 2.99
N SER A 251 15.57 1.44 4.19
CA SER A 251 16.33 2.13 5.25
C SER A 251 17.76 2.46 4.80
N ILE A 252 18.46 1.50 4.19
CA ILE A 252 19.81 1.71 3.66
C ILE A 252 19.81 2.76 2.55
N LEU A 253 18.88 2.68 1.60
CA LEU A 253 18.80 3.63 0.50
C LEU A 253 18.58 5.06 1.02
N TYR A 254 17.68 5.27 1.99
CA TYR A 254 17.47 6.61 2.55
C TYR A 254 18.64 7.11 3.39
N LEU A 255 19.33 6.23 4.11
CA LEU A 255 20.59 6.59 4.78
C LEU A 255 21.61 7.11 3.76
N LEU A 256 21.82 6.38 2.66
CA LEU A 256 22.75 6.78 1.59
C LEU A 256 22.32 8.10 0.93
N ILE A 257 21.03 8.31 0.69
CA ILE A 257 20.54 9.59 0.16
C ILE A 257 20.81 10.72 1.19
N GLY A 258 20.57 10.48 2.48
CA GLY A 258 20.85 11.43 3.55
C GLY A 258 22.32 11.83 3.63
N LEU A 259 23.23 10.85 3.54
CA LEU A 259 24.67 11.07 3.50
C LEU A 259 25.10 11.87 2.27
N GLN A 260 24.57 11.54 1.09
CA GLN A 260 24.85 12.28 -0.14
C GLN A 260 24.38 13.74 -0.03
N LEU A 261 23.18 13.98 0.50
CA LEU A 261 22.66 15.34 0.70
C LEU A 261 23.46 16.15 1.73
N LYS A 262 24.02 15.50 2.76
CA LYS A 262 24.93 16.12 3.73
C LYS A 262 26.25 16.50 3.06
N LYS A 263 26.84 15.60 2.28
CA LYS A 263 28.07 15.85 1.49
C LYS A 263 27.88 17.05 0.56
N GLU A 264 26.76 17.10 -0.17
CA GLU A 264 26.43 18.25 -1.03
C GLU A 264 26.27 19.56 -0.25
N ARG A 265 25.80 19.52 1.01
CA ARG A 265 25.74 20.72 1.87
C ARG A 265 27.14 21.23 2.20
N MET A 266 28.00 20.32 2.65
CA MET A 266 29.34 20.66 3.12
C MET A 266 30.18 21.27 1.99
N LEU A 267 30.14 20.66 0.79
CA LEU A 267 30.83 21.19 -0.39
C LEU A 267 30.33 22.59 -0.79
N GLN A 268 29.03 22.87 -0.63
CA GLN A 268 28.47 24.20 -0.90
C GLN A 268 28.94 25.24 0.12
N THR A 269 29.02 24.88 1.41
CA THR A 269 29.52 25.78 2.45
C THR A 269 31.00 26.08 2.28
N LEU A 270 31.80 25.09 1.89
CA LEU A 270 33.23 25.27 1.59
C LEU A 270 33.45 26.14 0.35
N GLY A 271 32.72 25.87 -0.75
CA GLY A 271 32.77 26.70 -1.97
C GLY A 271 32.12 28.08 -1.83
N ALA A 272 31.36 28.35 -0.75
CA ALA A 272 30.84 29.68 -0.45
C ALA A 272 31.84 30.58 0.26
N LYS A 273 32.84 29.99 0.94
CA LYS A 273 33.92 30.73 1.59
C LYS A 273 35.07 31.10 0.63
N SER A 274 35.15 30.46 -0.55
CA SER A 274 36.28 30.61 -1.46
C SER A 274 36.05 31.57 -2.65
N GLU A 275 34.81 31.91 -3.03
CA GLU A 275 34.54 32.78 -4.18
C GLU A 275 33.30 33.67 -3.99
N GLY A 276 33.53 34.99 -4.06
CA GLY A 276 32.53 36.06 -3.96
C GLY A 276 31.82 36.38 -5.27
N SER A 277 31.28 35.38 -5.98
CA SER A 277 30.49 35.61 -7.21
C SER A 277 29.00 35.38 -7.00
N CYS A 278 28.24 36.47 -7.11
CA CYS A 278 26.79 36.59 -6.96
C CYS A 278 26.11 36.70 -8.33
N ASN A 279 25.40 35.64 -8.76
CA ASN A 279 24.10 35.67 -9.47
C ASN A 279 23.72 34.33 -10.13
N TYR A 280 24.69 33.48 -10.50
CA TYR A 280 24.40 32.16 -11.09
C TYR A 280 23.98 31.09 -10.06
N ARG A 281 24.24 31.33 -8.76
CA ARG A 281 23.95 30.40 -7.65
C ARG A 281 22.45 30.19 -7.37
N ASN A 282 21.59 31.16 -7.70
CA ASN A 282 20.18 31.12 -7.29
C ASN A 282 19.36 30.05 -8.03
N SER A 283 19.61 29.81 -9.32
CA SER A 283 18.84 28.83 -10.12
C SER A 283 19.21 27.38 -9.78
N GLN A 284 20.51 27.11 -9.54
CA GLN A 284 21.02 25.79 -9.17
C GLN A 284 20.75 25.45 -7.69
N GLY A 285 20.82 26.45 -6.80
CA GLY A 285 20.45 26.32 -5.39
C GLY A 285 18.97 25.95 -5.20
N GLN A 286 18.05 26.60 -5.93
CA GLN A 286 16.62 26.29 -5.86
C GLN A 286 16.27 24.87 -6.36
N LYS A 287 16.93 24.37 -7.42
CA LYS A 287 16.75 22.98 -7.89
C LYS A 287 17.21 21.96 -6.83
N LYS A 288 18.29 22.25 -6.09
CA LYS A 288 18.83 21.39 -5.02
C LYS A 288 18.00 21.44 -3.73
N VAL A 289 17.46 22.60 -3.37
CA VAL A 289 16.53 22.77 -2.22
C VAL A 289 15.24 21.98 -2.43
N LYS A 290 14.66 22.04 -3.64
CA LYS A 290 13.48 21.23 -4.01
C LYS A 290 13.77 19.73 -3.93
N ARG A 291 14.98 19.30 -4.32
CA ARG A 291 15.41 17.89 -4.21
C ARG A 291 15.51 17.41 -2.76
N ARG A 292 16.03 18.23 -1.84
CA ARG A 292 16.07 17.94 -0.40
C ARG A 292 14.69 17.81 0.23
N GLN A 293 13.74 18.67 -0.16
CA GLN A 293 12.37 18.62 0.33
C GLN A 293 11.69 17.29 -0.07
N VAL A 294 11.90 16.86 -1.32
CA VAL A 294 11.40 15.56 -1.81
C VAL A 294 12.06 14.39 -1.06
N THR A 295 13.34 14.45 -0.71
CA THR A 295 13.96 13.39 0.11
C THR A 295 13.44 13.38 1.56
N LYS A 296 13.24 14.54 2.19
CA LYS A 296 12.66 14.63 3.54
C LYS A 296 11.23 14.07 3.58
N MET A 297 10.43 14.34 2.56
CA MET A 297 9.11 13.72 2.33
C MET A 297 9.20 12.20 2.32
N LEU A 298 10.16 11.69 1.58
CA LEU A 298 10.31 10.26 1.39
C LEU A 298 10.82 9.53 2.63
N PHE A 299 11.65 10.16 3.48
CA PHE A 299 12.01 9.60 4.79
C PHE A 299 10.79 9.45 5.72
N VAL A 300 9.91 10.46 5.74
CA VAL A 300 8.67 10.38 6.51
C VAL A 300 7.76 9.26 5.99
N LEU A 301 7.68 9.08 4.68
CA LEU A 301 6.94 7.96 4.07
C LEU A 301 7.47 6.60 4.55
N VAL A 302 8.78 6.42 4.73
CA VAL A 302 9.35 5.16 5.26
C VAL A 302 8.98 4.91 6.71
N VAL A 303 9.07 5.94 7.55
CA VAL A 303 8.75 5.82 8.97
C VAL A 303 7.28 5.48 9.15
N VAL A 304 6.40 6.18 8.42
CA VAL A 304 4.96 5.90 8.42
C VAL A 304 4.67 4.50 7.89
N PHE A 305 5.34 4.09 6.80
CA PHE A 305 5.20 2.75 6.25
C PHE A 305 5.64 1.68 7.27
N GLY A 306 6.82 1.80 7.87
CA GLY A 306 7.29 0.85 8.88
C GLY A 306 6.35 0.73 10.07
N ILE A 307 5.86 1.87 10.59
CA ILE A 307 4.95 1.90 11.75
C ILE A 307 3.59 1.30 11.40
N CYS A 308 3.04 1.62 10.23
CA CYS A 308 1.73 1.11 9.83
C CYS A 308 1.72 -0.37 9.45
N TRP A 309 2.84 -0.90 8.98
CA TRP A 309 2.93 -2.29 8.52
C TRP A 309 3.48 -3.26 9.57
N ALA A 310 4.27 -2.79 10.54
CA ALA A 310 4.84 -3.66 11.58
C ALA A 310 3.77 -4.41 12.41
N PRO A 311 2.67 -3.78 12.86
CA PRO A 311 1.62 -4.49 13.59
C PRO A 311 1.03 -5.65 12.78
N PHE A 312 0.69 -5.43 11.51
CA PHE A 312 0.14 -6.45 10.62
C PHE A 312 1.07 -7.66 10.44
N HIS A 313 2.36 -7.45 10.21
CA HIS A 313 3.31 -8.56 10.14
C HIS A 313 3.51 -9.24 11.49
N THR A 314 3.46 -8.48 12.59
CA THR A 314 3.55 -9.04 13.95
C THR A 314 2.37 -9.96 14.24
N ASP A 315 1.14 -9.53 13.93
CA ASP A 315 -0.08 -10.33 14.07
C ASP A 315 0.05 -11.70 13.38
N ARG A 316 0.47 -11.70 12.11
CA ARG A 316 0.69 -12.93 11.33
C ARG A 316 1.78 -13.82 11.90
N LEU A 317 2.89 -13.24 12.39
CA LEU A 317 3.97 -14.00 13.00
C LEU A 317 3.53 -14.62 14.33
N VAL A 318 2.79 -13.89 15.17
CA VAL A 318 2.26 -14.41 16.43
C VAL A 318 1.32 -15.59 16.15
N TRP A 319 0.40 -15.45 15.18
CA TRP A 319 -0.47 -16.56 14.75
C TRP A 319 0.32 -17.76 14.21
N SER A 320 1.48 -17.53 13.60
CA SER A 320 2.32 -18.58 13.05
C SER A 320 3.19 -19.32 14.10
N PHE A 321 3.77 -18.58 15.06
CA PHE A 321 4.71 -19.15 16.04
C PHE A 321 4.05 -19.72 17.29
N VAL A 322 2.88 -19.21 17.68
CA VAL A 322 2.18 -19.67 18.88
C VAL A 322 1.35 -20.91 18.55
N SER A 323 1.85 -22.09 18.93
CA SER A 323 1.12 -23.36 18.82
C SER A 323 0.05 -23.51 19.89
N ASP A 324 0.38 -23.11 21.12
CA ASP A 324 -0.43 -23.34 22.32
C ASP A 324 -0.93 -22.01 22.88
N TRP A 325 -2.25 -21.84 22.84
CA TRP A 325 -2.91 -20.60 23.19
C TRP A 325 -3.52 -20.69 24.58
N THR A 326 -3.12 -19.79 25.48
CA THR A 326 -3.83 -19.58 26.75
C THR A 326 -4.95 -18.56 26.59
N SER A 327 -5.95 -18.57 27.48
CA SER A 327 -7.07 -17.61 27.43
C SER A 327 -6.61 -16.15 27.47
N HIS A 328 -5.56 -15.85 28.25
CA HIS A 328 -4.96 -14.52 28.31
C HIS A 328 -4.25 -14.13 26.99
N MET A 329 -3.57 -15.08 26.34
CA MET A 329 -2.91 -14.83 25.05
C MET A 329 -3.93 -14.57 23.94
N LEU A 330 -5.03 -15.31 23.91
CA LEU A 330 -6.13 -15.10 22.94
C LEU A 330 -6.77 -13.72 23.11
N PHE A 331 -7.04 -13.33 24.37
CA PHE A 331 -7.57 -12.00 24.68
C PHE A 331 -6.64 -10.90 24.18
N MET A 332 -5.34 -10.98 24.49
CA MET A 332 -4.34 -10.00 24.03
C MET A 332 -4.21 -9.99 22.50
N PHE A 333 -4.23 -11.17 21.87
CA PHE A 333 -4.15 -11.30 20.43
C PHE A 333 -5.34 -10.64 19.72
N GLN A 334 -6.55 -10.71 20.27
CA GLN A 334 -7.70 -10.00 19.70
C GLN A 334 -7.47 -8.49 19.59
N TYR A 335 -6.84 -7.85 20.59
CA TYR A 335 -6.48 -6.44 20.52
C TYR A 335 -5.36 -6.18 19.51
N VAL A 336 -4.33 -7.02 19.50
CA VAL A 336 -3.22 -6.91 18.53
C VAL A 336 -3.77 -7.00 17.11
N HIS A 337 -4.66 -7.94 16.83
CA HIS A 337 -5.30 -8.14 15.53
C HIS A 337 -6.09 -6.90 15.10
N ILE A 338 -6.94 -6.36 15.99
CA ILE A 338 -7.73 -5.16 15.73
C ILE A 338 -6.83 -3.94 15.47
N ILE A 339 -5.85 -3.70 16.34
CA ILE A 339 -4.89 -2.60 16.17
C ILE A 339 -4.14 -2.76 14.85
N SER A 340 -3.75 -3.98 14.51
CA SER A 340 -3.04 -4.28 13.27
C SER A 340 -3.88 -3.95 12.04
N GLY A 341 -5.17 -4.31 12.03
CA GLY A 341 -6.11 -3.91 10.98
C GLY A 341 -6.22 -2.39 10.82
N VAL A 342 -6.37 -1.66 11.94
CA VAL A 342 -6.43 -0.19 11.91
C VAL A 342 -5.18 0.42 11.30
N PHE A 343 -3.98 0.00 11.72
CA PHE A 343 -2.73 0.51 11.18
C PHE A 343 -2.52 0.13 9.70
N PHE A 344 -2.94 -1.07 9.31
CA PHE A 344 -2.90 -1.55 7.93
C PHE A 344 -3.71 -0.62 7.00
N TYR A 345 -4.97 -0.31 7.30
CA TYR A 345 -5.77 0.61 6.48
C TYR A 345 -5.33 2.07 6.61
N LEU A 346 -4.86 2.48 7.78
CA LEU A 346 -4.34 3.84 7.98
C LEU A 346 -3.14 4.12 7.06
N SER A 347 -2.35 3.09 6.71
CA SER A 347 -1.24 3.22 5.77
C SER A 347 -1.70 3.79 4.41
N SER A 348 -2.84 3.33 3.92
CA SER A 348 -3.42 3.78 2.64
C SER A 348 -3.99 5.19 2.71
N ALA A 349 -4.51 5.62 3.86
CA ALA A 349 -4.99 6.99 4.05
C ALA A 349 -3.85 7.99 4.29
N ALA A 350 -2.72 7.54 4.84
CA ALA A 350 -1.57 8.40 5.12
C ALA A 350 -0.88 8.90 3.84
N ASN A 351 -0.87 8.09 2.77
CA ASN A 351 -0.14 8.38 1.53
C ASN A 351 -0.55 9.74 0.88
N PRO A 352 -1.84 10.01 0.59
CA PRO A 352 -2.28 11.31 0.06
C PRO A 352 -2.00 12.50 0.99
N ILE A 353 -2.14 12.30 2.31
CA ILE A 353 -1.84 13.34 3.32
C ILE A 353 -0.38 13.73 3.22
N LEU A 354 0.51 12.74 3.15
CA LEU A 354 1.95 12.97 3.03
C LEU A 354 2.29 13.67 1.71
N TYR A 355 1.65 13.33 0.59
CA TYR A 355 1.86 14.02 -0.68
C TYR A 355 1.43 15.49 -0.61
N ASN A 356 0.27 15.77 -0.03
CA ASN A 356 -0.27 17.12 0.08
C ASN A 356 0.56 18.01 1.03
N LEU A 357 0.96 17.48 2.19
CA LEU A 357 1.78 18.20 3.16
C LEU A 357 3.18 18.51 2.61
N MET A 358 3.76 17.56 1.87
CA MET A 358 5.18 17.62 1.56
C MET A 358 5.50 18.05 0.11
N SER A 359 4.52 18.01 -0.80
CA SER A 359 4.68 18.46 -2.20
C SER A 359 3.74 19.61 -2.56
N THR A 360 4.33 20.80 -2.76
CA THR A 360 3.60 22.01 -3.16
C THR A 360 2.89 21.84 -4.51
N ARG A 361 3.49 21.08 -5.44
CA ARG A 361 2.89 20.78 -6.75
C ARG A 361 1.63 19.94 -6.61
N PHE A 362 1.66 18.89 -5.79
CA PHE A 362 0.47 18.07 -5.55
C PHE A 362 -0.63 18.92 -4.90
N ARG A 363 -0.28 19.73 -3.89
CA ARG A 363 -1.24 20.62 -3.22
C ARG A 363 -1.90 21.63 -4.17
N GLU A 364 -1.15 22.22 -5.09
CA GLU A 364 -1.70 23.14 -6.09
C GLU A 364 -2.69 22.44 -7.02
N MET A 365 -2.35 21.24 -7.50
CA MET A 365 -3.24 20.49 -8.39
C MET A 365 -4.47 19.92 -7.68
N PHE A 366 -4.32 19.50 -6.43
CA PHE A 366 -5.45 19.07 -5.60
C PHE A 366 -6.46 20.20 -5.45
N LYS A 367 -6.00 21.44 -5.20
CA LYS A 367 -6.85 22.62 -5.12
C LYS A 367 -7.54 22.94 -6.45
N GLU A 368 -6.85 22.81 -7.58
CA GLU A 368 -7.44 23.06 -8.90
C GLU A 368 -8.57 22.07 -9.22
N VAL A 369 -8.40 20.79 -8.86
CA VAL A 369 -9.42 19.77 -9.10
C VAL A 369 -10.60 19.90 -8.11
N MET A 370 -10.33 20.19 -6.83
CA MET A 370 -11.37 20.35 -5.81
C MET A 370 -12.12 21.67 -5.90
N CYS A 371 -11.46 22.73 -6.36
CA CYS A 371 -12.04 24.05 -6.56
C CYS A 371 -11.86 24.45 -8.03
N PRO A 372 -12.71 23.94 -8.95
CA PRO A 372 -12.73 24.41 -10.32
C PRO A 372 -12.88 25.93 -10.32
N PRO A 373 -12.05 26.69 -11.05
CA PRO A 373 -12.27 28.13 -11.16
C PRO A 373 -13.65 28.35 -11.79
N GLY A 374 -14.61 28.82 -10.99
CA GLY A 374 -15.84 29.38 -11.54
C GLY A 374 -15.46 30.44 -12.57
N HIS A 375 -15.98 30.31 -13.80
CA HIS A 375 -15.80 31.18 -14.97
C HIS A 375 -14.98 32.45 -14.67
N ARG A 376 -13.65 32.34 -14.72
CA ARG A 376 -12.78 33.52 -14.85
C ARG A 376 -12.34 33.59 -16.30
N VAL A 377 -12.78 34.66 -16.95
CA VAL A 377 -12.43 35.13 -18.30
C VAL A 377 -10.94 34.87 -18.60
N PRO A 378 -10.57 34.44 -19.81
CA PRO A 378 -9.19 34.04 -20.14
C PRO A 378 -8.23 35.25 -20.14
N GLY A 379 -7.70 35.57 -18.97
CA GLY A 379 -6.55 36.46 -18.78
C GLY A 379 -5.27 35.62 -18.70
N SER A 380 -4.58 35.50 -19.84
CA SER A 380 -3.17 35.10 -20.04
C SER A 380 -2.33 34.72 -18.80
N ARG A 381 -2.59 33.57 -18.17
CA ARG A 381 -1.52 32.86 -17.43
C ARG A 381 -0.63 32.16 -18.45
N LYS A 382 0.38 32.90 -18.96
CA LYS A 382 1.54 32.29 -19.61
C LYS A 382 2.19 31.34 -18.61
N TYR A 383 1.88 30.05 -18.72
CA TYR A 383 2.70 29.00 -18.12
C TYR A 383 4.02 29.04 -18.86
N SER A 384 5.03 29.68 -18.26
CA SER A 384 6.37 29.74 -18.85
C SER A 384 6.96 28.33 -18.85
N PRO A 385 7.14 27.68 -20.01
CA PRO A 385 7.95 26.47 -20.06
C PRO A 385 9.39 26.98 -20.01
N SER A 386 9.99 27.01 -18.82
CA SER A 386 11.43 27.29 -18.72
C SER A 386 12.21 26.13 -19.35
N ILE A 387 12.41 26.26 -20.66
CA ILE A 387 13.58 25.93 -21.46
C ILE A 387 14.59 25.03 -20.72
N THR A 388 14.69 23.79 -21.16
CA THR A 388 15.93 23.01 -21.04
C THR A 388 16.18 22.34 -22.39
N ARG A 389 16.52 23.16 -23.39
CA ARG A 389 17.19 22.73 -24.62
C ARG A 389 18.09 23.87 -25.08
N ALA A 390 19.28 23.96 -24.49
CA ALA A 390 20.42 24.72 -25.00
C ALA A 390 21.66 24.38 -24.14
N THR A 391 22.42 23.38 -24.57
CA THR A 391 23.85 23.29 -24.27
C THR A 391 24.52 22.71 -25.50
N THR A 392 24.97 23.59 -26.39
CA THR A 392 26.12 23.31 -27.23
C THR A 392 26.97 24.58 -27.30
N ARG A 393 28.13 24.50 -26.63
CA ARG A 393 29.37 25.27 -26.83
C ARG A 393 29.31 26.78 -27.06
N SER A 394 29.81 27.52 -26.07
CA SER A 394 30.71 28.65 -26.31
C SER A 394 32.01 28.36 -25.57
N THR A 395 32.96 27.73 -26.25
CA THR A 395 34.38 27.78 -25.88
C THR A 395 34.95 29.04 -26.53
N GLU A 396 35.43 29.91 -25.65
CA GLU A 396 36.42 30.96 -25.88
C GLU A 396 37.58 30.42 -26.74
N CYS A 397 37.92 31.11 -27.83
CA CYS A 397 39.19 30.92 -28.54
C CYS A 397 39.68 32.26 -29.11
N GLU A 398 40.96 32.52 -28.84
CA GLU A 398 41.79 33.61 -29.33
C GLU A 398 41.90 33.69 -30.86
N HIS A 399 42.29 34.87 -31.32
CA HIS A 399 42.68 35.23 -32.68
C HIS A 399 43.84 34.39 -33.25
N ILE A 400 43.76 34.03 -34.54
CA ILE A 400 44.76 34.24 -35.64
C ILE A 400 44.26 33.53 -36.94
N PRO A 401 44.59 34.01 -38.17
CA PRO A 401 43.65 34.01 -39.30
C PRO A 401 43.89 32.99 -40.44
N SER A 402 42.81 32.83 -41.23
CA SER A 402 42.67 32.42 -42.66
C SER A 402 43.33 31.12 -43.19
N THR A 403 42.50 30.20 -43.71
CA THR A 403 42.34 29.91 -45.16
C THR A 403 41.30 28.81 -45.44
N ASN A 404 40.39 29.10 -46.38
CA ASN A 404 39.68 28.27 -47.38
C ASN A 404 39.05 26.89 -47.04
N GLY A 405 37.74 26.78 -47.29
CA GLY A 405 37.04 25.51 -47.62
C GLY A 405 35.56 25.47 -47.19
N LEU A 406 34.63 25.38 -48.14
CA LEU A 406 33.16 25.21 -47.99
C LEU A 406 32.79 23.70 -48.25
N PRO A 407 31.52 23.20 -48.10
CA PRO A 407 30.96 22.56 -46.89
C PRO A 407 30.14 21.24 -47.14
N LEU A 408 29.37 20.79 -46.12
CA LEU A 408 28.24 19.79 -46.06
C LEU A 408 28.61 18.28 -46.00
N SER A 409 27.94 17.38 -45.26
CA SER A 409 26.53 17.31 -44.76
C SER A 409 26.32 16.45 -43.48
N ASP A 410 25.30 16.84 -42.68
CA ASP A 410 24.60 16.18 -41.55
C ASP A 410 23.93 14.83 -41.96
N ALA A 411 23.65 13.81 -41.13
CA ALA A 411 23.08 13.65 -39.78
C ALA A 411 21.55 13.88 -39.66
N GLU A 412 20.74 12.89 -40.06
CA GLU A 412 19.31 12.78 -39.72
C GLU A 412 18.93 11.32 -39.39
N GLU A 413 18.52 11.06 -38.13
CA GLU A 413 17.62 9.93 -37.79
C GLU A 413 17.00 10.20 -36.41
N TYR A 414 15.78 10.78 -36.36
CA TYR A 414 14.88 10.73 -35.20
C TYR A 414 13.50 11.30 -35.58
N GLU A 415 12.63 10.50 -36.19
CA GLU A 415 11.17 10.69 -36.16
C GLU A 415 10.45 9.43 -36.69
N MET A 416 9.87 8.64 -35.80
CA MET A 416 8.81 7.69 -36.15
C MET A 416 8.08 7.24 -34.89
N GLU A 417 6.91 7.84 -34.63
CA GLU A 417 5.72 7.23 -34.00
C GLU A 417 4.67 8.34 -33.82
N GLU A 418 3.85 8.58 -34.85
CA GLU A 418 2.42 8.97 -34.79
C GLU A 418 1.95 9.48 -36.18
N VAL A 419 1.72 8.57 -37.14
CA VAL A 419 0.75 8.78 -38.23
C VAL A 419 0.08 7.44 -38.55
N GLU A 420 -1.03 7.16 -37.88
CA GLU A 420 -2.14 6.41 -38.48
C GLU A 420 -3.36 6.50 -37.55
N GLN A 421 -4.28 7.42 -37.86
CA GLN A 421 -5.71 7.13 -38.05
C GLN A 421 -6.51 8.43 -38.19
N GLY A 422 -6.93 8.71 -39.42
CA GLY A 422 -8.30 9.15 -39.69
C GLY A 422 -8.58 10.65 -39.80
N GLU A 423 -8.02 11.32 -40.80
CA GLU A 423 -8.75 12.41 -41.47
C GLU A 423 -9.67 11.80 -42.54
N ALA A 424 -10.98 11.91 -42.32
CA ALA A 424 -11.95 11.92 -43.41
C ALA A 424 -13.17 12.75 -42.99
N GLY A 425 -13.35 13.91 -43.64
CA GLY A 425 -14.69 14.44 -43.89
C GLY A 425 -15.00 15.83 -43.37
N ALA A 426 -14.95 16.78 -44.31
CA ALA A 426 -15.84 17.93 -44.45
C ALA A 426 -15.56 19.21 -43.65
N ARG A 427 -14.80 20.10 -44.34
CA ARG A 427 -15.05 21.54 -44.46
C ARG A 427 -16.53 21.92 -44.25
N LYS A 428 -16.78 22.88 -43.37
CA LYS A 428 -17.71 23.99 -43.64
C LYS A 428 -17.24 25.26 -42.93
N THR A 429 -16.92 26.24 -43.76
CA THR A 429 -16.84 27.68 -43.49
C THR A 429 -18.12 28.22 -42.84
N SER A 430 -18.00 29.11 -41.84
CA SER A 430 -18.41 30.53 -41.95
C SER A 430 -18.28 31.29 -40.63
N LEU A 431 -17.69 32.48 -40.73
CA LEU A 431 -17.98 33.73 -40.00
C LEU A 431 -19.09 33.72 -38.93
N CYS A 432 -18.76 34.08 -37.69
CA CYS A 432 -18.90 35.41 -37.09
C CYS A 432 -18.29 35.43 -35.68
#